data_AF-A0A8T3M4A9-F1
#
_entry.id   AF-A0A8T3M4A9-F1
#
_cell.length_a   1.000
_cell.length_b   1.000
_cell.length_c   1.000
_cell.angle_alpha   90.00
_cell.angle_beta   90.00
_cell.angle_gamma   90.00
#
_symmetry.space_group_name_H-M   'P 1'
#
loop_
_entity.id
_entity.type
_entity.pdbx_description
1 polymer ?
#
loop_
_entity_poly.entity_id
_entity_poly.type
_entity_poly.pdbx_seq_one_letter_code
_entity_poly.pdbx_strand_id
1 'polypeptide(L)' 'MTRLAAAILALAGMTVIASAGAAPVRAADPVFGEPTIDATFGQGVELTQPVTLDETPGRVEVLLTYADPDRALVVELPV' A
#
# COMPACT_ATOMS: atom_id res chain seq x y z
N MET A 1 -23.60 34.34 17.79
CA MET A 1 -23.49 32.86 17.79
C MET A 1 -23.81 32.23 16.42
N THR A 2 -24.63 32.85 15.57
CA THR A 2 -25.05 32.29 14.27
C THR A 2 -23.96 32.19 13.19
N ARG A 3 -23.04 33.16 13.13
CA ARG A 3 -21.96 33.17 12.10
C ARG A 3 -20.89 32.10 12.30
N LEU A 4 -20.54 31.81 13.56
CA LEU A 4 -19.57 30.77 13.90
C LEU A 4 -20.12 29.38 13.60
N ALA A 5 -21.39 29.13 13.93
CA ALA A 5 -22.07 27.89 13.62
C ALA A 5 -22.16 27.64 12.10
N ALA A 6 -22.43 28.69 11.32
CA ALA A 6 -22.45 28.60 9.85
C ALA A 6 -21.06 28.28 9.27
N ALA A 7 -19.99 28.88 9.81
CA ALA A 7 -18.63 28.60 9.38
C ALA A 7 -18.20 27.14 9.68
N ILE A 8 -18.55 26.63 10.87
CA ILE A 8 -18.27 25.24 11.24
C ILE A 8 -19.03 24.27 10.33
N LEU A 9 -20.30 24.57 10.04
CA LEU A 9 -21.12 23.73 9.16
C LEU A 9 -20.57 23.72 7.71
N ALA A 10 -20.11 24.87 7.21
CA ALA A 10 -19.49 24.96 5.89
C ALA A 10 -18.17 24.18 5.83
N LEU A 11 -17.34 24.27 6.87
CA LEU A 11 -16.09 23.52 6.95
C LEU A 11 -16.34 22.01 7.00
N ALA A 12 -17.30 21.57 7.82
CA ALA A 12 -17.71 20.18 7.89
C ALA A 12 -18.25 19.66 6.54
N GLY A 13 -19.04 20.49 5.84
CA GLY A 13 -19.51 20.18 4.50
C GLY A 13 -18.37 20.00 3.50
N MET A 14 -17.38 20.89 3.51
CA MET A 14 -16.22 20.80 2.62
C MET A 14 -15.37 19.55 2.90
N THR A 15 -15.19 19.18 4.16
CA THR A 15 -14.43 17.95 4.51
C THR A 15 -15.13 16.68 4.05
N VAL A 16 -16.46 16.63 4.09
CA VAL A 16 -17.24 15.47 3.61
C VAL A 16 -17.19 15.35 2.09
N ILE A 17 -17.22 16.47 1.38
CA ILE A 17 -17.10 16.48 -0.08
C ILE A 17 -15.68 16.06 -0.50
N ALA A 18 -14.66 16.55 0.22
CA ALA A 18 -13.27 16.17 -0.03
C ALA A 18 -13.01 14.67 0.22
N SER A 19 -13.62 14.08 1.26
CA SER A 19 -13.49 12.65 1.51
C SER A 19 -14.28 11.78 0.51
N ALA A 20 -15.43 12.26 0.03
CA ALA A 20 -16.21 11.56 -1.00
C ALA A 20 -15.57 11.61 -2.39
N GLY A 21 -14.71 12.61 -2.65
CA GLY A 21 -13.95 12.74 -3.90
C GLY A 21 -12.64 11.94 -3.92
N ALA A 22 -12.25 11.31 -2.80
CA ALA A 22 -11.16 10.36 -2.80
C ALA A 22 -11.62 9.13 -3.61
N ALA A 23 -11.06 8.96 -4.80
CA ALA A 23 -11.30 7.75 -5.59
C ALA A 23 -11.02 6.53 -4.70
N PRO A 24 -11.89 5.50 -4.71
CA PRO A 24 -11.62 4.29 -3.96
C PRO A 24 -10.25 3.78 -4.37
N VAL A 25 -9.34 3.66 -3.41
CA VAL A 25 -8.04 3.02 -3.63
C VAL A 25 -8.36 1.55 -3.87
N ARG A 26 -8.49 1.18 -5.15
CA ARG A 26 -8.62 -0.21 -5.54
C ARG A 26 -7.27 -0.85 -5.28
N ALA A 27 -7.24 -1.85 -4.42
CA ALA A 27 -6.07 -2.71 -4.34
C ALA A 27 -5.87 -3.32 -5.73
N ALA A 28 -4.66 -3.20 -6.29
CA ALA A 28 -4.33 -3.93 -7.50
C ALA A 28 -4.58 -5.43 -7.25
N ASP A 29 -5.03 -6.15 -8.27
CA ASP A 29 -5.18 -7.61 -8.24
C ASP A 29 -3.92 -8.21 -8.91
N PRO A 30 -2.79 -8.40 -8.19
CA PRO A 30 -1.54 -8.84 -8.79
C PRO A 30 -1.64 -10.28 -9.30
N VAL A 31 -1.03 -10.52 -10.46
CA VAL A 31 -0.71 -11.87 -10.93
C VAL A 31 0.75 -12.18 -10.57
N PHE A 32 0.94 -13.19 -9.73
CA PHE A 32 2.26 -13.64 -9.30
C PHE A 32 2.81 -14.69 -10.26
N GLY A 33 4.05 -14.50 -10.71
CA GLY A 33 4.81 -15.49 -11.47
C GLY A 33 5.49 -16.52 -10.56
N GLU A 34 6.30 -17.39 -11.16
CA GLU A 34 7.09 -18.38 -10.43
C GLU A 34 8.20 -17.69 -9.61
N PRO A 35 8.29 -17.93 -8.30
CA PRO A 35 9.36 -17.37 -7.47
C PRO A 35 10.68 -18.10 -7.68
N THR A 36 11.79 -17.38 -7.63
CA THR A 36 13.14 -17.97 -7.64
C THR A 36 13.91 -17.61 -6.37
N ILE A 37 14.81 -18.52 -5.97
CA ILE A 37 15.71 -18.33 -4.84
C ILE A 37 17.12 -18.65 -5.31
N ASP A 38 17.98 -17.62 -5.32
CA ASP A 38 19.39 -17.76 -5.62
C ASP A 38 20.19 -17.62 -4.33
N ALA A 39 20.84 -18.72 -3.93
CA ALA A 39 21.63 -18.78 -2.71
C ALA A 39 23.06 -19.24 -3.02
N THR A 40 24.04 -18.39 -2.72
CA THR A 40 25.46 -18.71 -2.84
C THR A 40 26.12 -18.74 -1.47
N PHE A 41 26.93 -19.76 -1.19
CA PHE A 41 27.60 -19.90 0.10
C PHE A 41 28.54 -18.70 0.37
N GLY A 42 28.39 -18.07 1.54
CA GLY A 42 29.15 -16.87 1.91
C GLY A 42 28.64 -15.55 1.29
N GLN A 43 27.51 -15.59 0.56
CA GLN A 43 26.80 -14.42 0.02
C GLN A 43 25.39 -14.33 0.63
N GLY A 44 24.70 -13.22 0.38
CA GLY A 44 23.28 -13.09 0.71
C GLY A 44 22.40 -14.05 -0.09
N VAL A 45 21.15 -14.21 0.36
CA VAL A 45 20.11 -14.94 -0.38
C VAL A 45 19.30 -13.93 -1.18
N GLU A 46 19.14 -14.18 -2.48
CA GLU A 46 18.30 -13.37 -3.36
C GLU A 46 16.99 -14.10 -3.61
N LEU A 47 15.88 -13.39 -3.36
CA LEU A 47 14.52 -13.86 -3.56
C LEU A 47 13.91 -13.01 -4.66
N THR A 48 13.48 -13.62 -5.77
CA THR A 48 12.79 -12.90 -6.84
C THR A 48 11.35 -13.40 -6.94
N GLN A 49 10.39 -12.46 -6.88
CA GLN A 49 8.98 -12.72 -7.11
C GLN A 49 8.52 -11.85 -8.28
N PRO A 50 8.30 -12.42 -9.49
CA PRO A 50 7.71 -11.69 -10.59
C PRO A 50 6.26 -11.31 -10.26
N VAL A 51 5.89 -10.06 -10.54
CA VAL A 51 4.53 -9.52 -10.32
C VAL A 51 4.09 -8.77 -11.57
N THR A 52 2.90 -9.08 -12.06
CA THR A 52 2.22 -8.29 -13.10
C THR A 52 1.05 -7.55 -12.47
N LEU A 53 0.95 -6.26 -12.77
CA LEU A 53 -0.11 -5.37 -12.29
C LEU A 53 -0.91 -4.83 -13.49
N ASP A 54 -2.21 -4.68 -13.30
CA ASP A 54 -3.12 -4.16 -14.33
C ASP A 54 -2.86 -2.67 -14.65
N GLU A 55 -2.26 -1.95 -13.70
CA GLU A 55 -1.92 -0.54 -13.81
C GLU A 55 -0.64 -0.21 -13.02
N THR A 56 -0.06 0.96 -13.28
CA THR A 56 1.11 1.43 -12.55
C THR A 56 0.72 1.76 -11.10
N PRO A 57 1.35 1.13 -10.08
CA PRO A 57 1.00 1.35 -8.69
C PRO A 57 1.48 2.72 -8.22
N GLY A 58 0.66 3.42 -7.43
CA GLY A 58 1.10 4.63 -6.72
C GLY A 58 1.93 4.35 -5.46
N ARG A 59 1.87 3.11 -4.94
CA ARG A 59 2.59 2.65 -3.74
C ARG A 59 2.68 1.12 -3.74
N VAL A 60 3.82 0.59 -3.31
CA VAL A 60 4.05 -0.86 -3.17
C VAL A 60 4.42 -1.18 -1.71
N GLU A 61 3.63 -2.05 -1.09
CA GLU A 61 3.91 -2.60 0.25
C GLU A 61 4.28 -4.08 0.13
N VAL A 62 5.37 -4.49 0.76
CA VAL A 62 5.77 -5.90 0.83
C VAL A 62 5.63 -6.40 2.26
N LEU A 63 4.83 -7.46 2.42
CA LEU A 63 4.71 -8.20 3.66
C LEU A 63 5.68 -9.39 3.63
N LEU A 64 6.72 -9.33 4.47
CA LEU A 64 7.63 -10.45 4.67
C LEU A 64 7.20 -11.25 5.90
N THR A 65 6.72 -12.47 5.67
CA THR A 65 6.39 -13.42 6.74
C THR A 65 7.54 -14.41 6.89
N TYR A 66 8.20 -14.37 8.04
CA TYR A 66 9.15 -15.41 8.44
C TYR A 66 8.40 -16.55 9.12
N ALA A 67 9.00 -17.73 9.22
CA ALA A 67 8.39 -18.89 9.88
C ALA A 67 8.00 -18.62 11.36
N ASP A 68 8.47 -17.53 11.95
CA ASP A 68 7.98 -16.97 13.20
C ASP A 68 6.93 -15.86 12.91
N PRO A 69 5.63 -16.15 13.09
CA PRO A 69 4.53 -15.24 12.70
C PRO A 69 4.49 -13.94 13.52
N ASP A 70 5.17 -13.87 14.66
CA ASP A 70 5.19 -12.70 15.54
C ASP A 70 6.21 -11.63 15.11
N ARG A 71 6.92 -11.85 13.99
CA ARG A 71 7.96 -10.96 13.43
C ARG A 71 7.68 -10.49 12.00
N ALA A 72 6.41 -10.28 11.65
CA ALA A 72 6.07 -9.70 10.36
C ALA A 72 6.73 -8.31 10.18
N LEU A 73 7.50 -8.14 9.10
CA LEU A 73 8.10 -6.86 8.73
C LEU A 73 7.38 -6.34 7.49
N VAL A 74 6.84 -5.13 7.58
CA VAL A 74 6.27 -4.40 6.44
C VAL A 74 7.29 -3.35 5.99
N VAL A 75 7.68 -3.40 4.71
CA VAL A 75 8.63 -2.45 4.12
C VAL A 75 7.96 -1.79 2.90
N GLU A 76 8.10 -0.47 2.81
CA GLU A 76 7.67 0.31 1.64
C GLU A 76 8.81 0.42 0.63
N LEU A 77 8.52 0.14 -0.63
CA LEU A 77 9.50 0.21 -1.72
C LEU A 77 9.30 1.48 -2.56
N PRO A 78 10.40 2.11 -3.04
CA PRO A 78 10.28 3.20 -4.01
C PRO A 78 9.70 2.67 -5.33
N VAL A 79 8.78 3.45 -5.91
CA VAL A 79 8.18 3.23 -7.24
C VAL A 79 8.87 4.04 -8.32
#